data_AF-A0A9D1AGY6-F1
#
_entry.id   AF-A0A9D1AGY6-F1
#
_cell.length_a   1.000
_cell.length_b   1.000
_cell.length_c   1.000
_cell.angle_alpha   90.00
_cell.angle_beta   90.00
_cell.angle_gamma   90.00
#
_symmetry.space_group_name_H-M   'P 1'
#
loop_
_entity.id
_entity.type
_entity.pdbx_description
1 polymer ?
#
loop_
_entity_poly.entity_id
_entity_poly.type
_entity_poly.pdbx_seq_one_letter_code
_entity_poly.pdbx_strand_id
1 'polypeptide(L)'
;MSEKNLSSGVKKAESLEKKPAAKRSEGAKTKRTAKSVEKTAAKGENLHTQREESAELTRKEERKLEAARLRAEREQKRMEKKLEHKQKSEERAAAMKDRQQERREKRLERREQLKNKSAQQRAEDKKQARLARAEAAKAKREARLNAKIAKREHDLKVKAEKRKQKKDRAPGFGGWLAAVIALGVSTLALGTMLTFGWINMNGMQADMASDTTHSLYELNAIIDNLDSNLAKARVSSSAGDRTRIFTDIAIESELAESAIERLPVAGELTRSMTAFINKMGESAQGMLVAVADGNNLSSSQKAGIEYMYECNRQLKEFLNGLTGEMKEKDMMAALAGKGAMFKGFEGYVDPAVETPKEIYDGPFAENTEKVSAKDIDGLEEITQGRAEELCMQWFDGYGVQETKCTGEAVAEQLTVFNVRMTTEDGDEYFAQVSKAGGKLVMFDSYKDCSEHNFSAENCKTIAQNFLKTAGYDRMICVWESESGTTCDLNYVYEQNGAAVYPDMIKVKVCEERGIVTGLEALPYVLNHTERNIAEPALSKAQAEKRLGGMLETESSRLAIIPKDGSEKLAYEFCGTYGGRKYYVYLDADTGTELDVFTVVGTQLM
;
A
#
# COMPACT_ATOMS: atom_id res chain seq x y z
N MET A 1 37.92 -4.29 57.60
CA MET A 1 39.06 -3.35 57.58
C MET A 1 38.98 -2.65 56.24
N SER A 2 38.51 -1.39 56.20
CA SER A 2 39.29 -0.16 56.47
C SER A 2 39.92 0.36 55.17
N GLU A 3 39.97 1.66 54.85
CA GLU A 3 39.29 2.87 55.36
C GLU A 3 39.17 3.80 54.12
N LYS A 4 38.11 4.59 53.91
CA LYS A 4 37.79 5.89 54.53
C LYS A 4 38.91 6.95 54.36
N ASN A 5 38.48 8.20 54.15
CA ASN A 5 39.30 9.44 54.18
C ASN A 5 40.22 9.66 52.96
N LEU A 6 40.63 10.88 52.58
CA LEU A 6 40.11 12.27 52.60
C LEU A 6 41.25 13.14 52.05
N SER A 7 40.96 14.26 51.38
CA SER A 7 41.82 15.46 51.18
C SER A 7 41.52 16.07 49.80
N SER A 8 41.50 17.38 49.58
CA SER A 8 41.24 18.56 50.43
C SER A 8 40.95 19.74 49.46
N GLY A 9 40.53 20.95 49.85
CA GLY A 9 40.40 21.54 51.18
C GLY A 9 39.59 22.85 51.11
N VAL A 10 39.53 23.60 52.21
CA VAL A 10 38.67 24.79 52.36
C VAL A 10 39.50 26.05 52.64
N LYS A 11 39.07 27.17 52.02
CA LYS A 11 39.37 28.62 52.22
C LYS A 11 39.73 29.24 50.86
N LYS A 12 39.06 30.30 50.35
CA LYS A 12 38.56 31.59 50.91
C LYS A 12 39.64 32.68 50.84
N ALA A 13 39.20 33.86 50.39
CA ALA A 13 39.85 35.17 50.35
C ALA A 13 40.39 35.64 48.98
N GLU A 14 39.62 36.57 48.39
CA GLU A 14 40.05 37.92 47.98
C GLU A 14 41.03 38.18 46.82
N SER A 15 40.66 39.24 46.08
CA SER A 15 41.51 40.24 45.42
C SER A 15 42.23 39.88 44.11
N LEU A 16 42.59 40.85 43.24
CA LEU A 16 42.05 42.18 42.92
C LEU A 16 42.71 42.61 41.58
N GLU A 17 41.94 43.19 40.65
CA GLU A 17 42.42 44.23 39.70
C GLU A 17 43.56 43.87 38.71
N LYS A 18 44.04 44.75 37.78
CA LYS A 18 43.66 46.11 37.30
C LYS A 18 43.76 46.08 35.75
N LYS A 19 42.88 46.74 34.98
CA LYS A 19 43.09 48.04 34.27
C LYS A 19 44.46 48.21 33.59
N PRO A 20 44.54 48.71 32.34
CA PRO A 20 44.17 50.12 31.96
C PRO A 20 43.21 50.19 30.74
N ALA A 21 42.79 51.32 30.15
CA ALA A 21 42.55 52.73 30.55
C ALA A 21 41.57 53.33 29.50
N ALA A 22 40.55 54.14 29.80
CA ALA A 22 40.58 55.62 29.94
C ALA A 22 41.40 56.37 28.85
N LYS A 23 40.91 57.47 28.25
CA LYS A 23 40.72 58.78 28.93
C LYS A 23 40.02 59.84 28.04
N ARG A 24 39.32 60.80 28.70
CA ARG A 24 39.31 62.28 28.44
C ARG A 24 38.67 62.85 27.15
N SER A 25 38.32 64.15 27.06
CA SER A 25 38.16 65.24 28.07
C SER A 25 37.44 66.49 27.51
N GLU A 26 36.89 67.30 28.43
CA GLU A 26 36.91 68.78 28.50
C GLU A 26 36.57 69.67 27.27
N GLY A 27 35.73 70.69 27.50
CA GLY A 27 35.52 71.80 26.57
C GLY A 27 34.44 72.77 27.06
N ALA A 28 34.81 74.04 27.30
CA ALA A 28 33.90 75.12 27.69
C ALA A 28 34.18 76.40 26.87
N LYS A 29 33.33 77.43 27.04
CA LYS A 29 33.26 78.73 26.29
C LYS A 29 32.49 78.59 24.96
N THR A 30 31.36 79.24 24.68
CA THR A 30 30.84 80.64 24.81
C THR A 30 31.13 81.58 23.64
N LYS A 31 30.07 82.33 23.26
CA LYS A 31 30.00 83.78 22.89
C LYS A 31 29.84 84.15 21.40
N ARG A 32 29.09 85.26 21.20
CA ARG A 32 28.80 86.03 19.96
C ARG A 32 27.83 85.35 18.96
N THR A 33 26.95 86.03 18.19
CA THR A 33 26.42 87.43 18.09
C THR A 33 25.23 87.41 17.08
N ALA A 34 24.25 88.33 17.01
CA ALA A 34 23.72 89.41 17.88
C ALA A 34 22.43 90.00 17.22
N LYS A 35 21.89 91.12 17.75
CA LYS A 35 20.63 91.85 17.39
C LYS A 35 19.33 91.19 17.90
N SER A 36 18.39 91.83 18.63
CA SER A 36 17.84 93.22 18.73
C SER A 36 16.68 93.48 17.77
N VAL A 37 15.58 94.19 18.11
CA VAL A 37 15.18 95.00 19.30
C VAL A 37 13.77 94.52 19.80
N GLU A 38 12.94 95.13 20.67
CA GLU A 38 12.90 96.43 21.41
C GLU A 38 12.01 96.33 22.69
N LYS A 39 11.58 97.48 23.24
CA LYS A 39 10.71 97.73 24.42
C LYS A 39 9.24 98.09 23.99
N THR A 40 8.27 98.51 24.82
CA THR A 40 8.31 99.33 26.06
C THR A 40 7.00 99.34 26.88
N ALA A 41 7.15 99.47 28.22
CA ALA A 41 6.22 100.10 29.20
C ALA A 41 4.82 99.46 29.45
N ALA A 42 4.11 99.66 30.58
CA ALA A 42 4.35 100.47 31.79
C ALA A 42 3.81 99.78 33.09
N LYS A 43 3.82 100.47 34.25
CA LYS A 43 3.38 99.99 35.58
C LYS A 43 1.85 100.10 35.82
N GLY A 44 1.36 99.37 36.83
CA GLY A 44 0.05 99.56 37.50
C GLY A 44 -0.33 98.34 38.35
N GLU A 45 0.34 98.12 39.49
CA GLU A 45 -0.20 98.30 40.86
C GLU A 45 -1.02 97.11 41.40
N ASN A 46 -1.05 96.94 42.72
CA ASN A 46 -1.00 95.61 43.34
C ASN A 46 -1.78 95.53 44.66
N LEU A 47 -2.59 94.48 44.87
CA LEU A 47 -3.00 93.94 46.19
C LEU A 47 -3.97 92.74 46.17
N HIS A 48 -4.63 92.41 45.05
CA HIS A 48 -5.61 91.29 44.99
C HIS A 48 -4.96 89.88 44.99
N THR A 49 -3.67 89.79 44.68
CA THR A 49 -2.93 88.55 44.35
C THR A 49 -2.73 87.58 45.51
N GLN A 50 -2.42 88.08 46.71
CA GLN A 50 -1.85 87.26 47.79
C GLN A 50 -2.80 86.16 48.32
N ARG A 51 -4.12 86.31 48.14
CA ARG A 51 -5.11 85.32 48.61
C ARG A 51 -5.39 84.20 47.60
N GLU A 52 -5.07 84.42 46.33
CA GLU A 52 -5.14 83.39 45.28
C GLU A 52 -3.82 82.62 45.18
N GLU A 53 -2.66 83.31 45.28
CA GLU A 53 -1.34 82.68 45.24
C GLU A 53 -1.15 81.59 46.30
N SER A 54 -1.65 81.79 47.53
CA SER A 54 -1.61 80.79 48.59
C SER A 54 -2.48 79.54 48.32
N ALA A 55 -3.60 79.71 47.62
CA ALA A 55 -4.47 78.60 47.20
C ALA A 55 -3.94 77.89 45.94
N GLU A 56 -3.16 78.59 45.11
CA GLU A 56 -2.51 78.00 43.94
C GLU A 56 -1.21 77.27 44.29
N LEU A 57 -0.44 77.77 45.28
CA LEU A 57 0.75 77.12 45.82
C LEU A 57 0.43 75.75 46.43
N THR A 58 -0.57 75.68 47.31
CA THR A 58 -1.04 74.42 47.92
C THR A 58 -1.48 73.42 46.85
N ARG A 59 -2.30 73.84 45.87
CA ARG A 59 -2.67 72.98 44.72
C ARG A 59 -1.48 72.56 43.83
N LYS A 60 -0.45 73.40 43.70
CA LYS A 60 0.80 73.06 42.99
C LYS A 60 1.64 72.03 43.78
N GLU A 61 1.61 72.06 45.11
CA GLU A 61 2.29 71.07 45.95
C GLU A 61 1.53 69.75 46.01
N GLU A 62 0.21 69.77 46.13
CA GLU A 62 -0.64 68.57 45.98
C GLU A 62 -0.39 67.88 44.63
N ARG A 63 -0.42 68.63 43.52
CA ARG A 63 -0.13 68.08 42.17
C ARG A 63 1.31 67.58 42.02
N LYS A 64 2.29 68.18 42.70
CA LYS A 64 3.67 67.64 42.74
C LYS A 64 3.72 66.32 43.51
N LEU A 65 3.02 66.22 44.64
CA LEU A 65 3.01 65.05 45.51
C LEU A 65 2.21 63.88 44.89
N GLU A 66 1.10 64.19 44.21
CA GLU A 66 0.36 63.26 43.35
C GLU A 66 1.23 62.78 42.20
N ALA A 67 1.86 63.68 41.43
CA ALA A 67 2.75 63.30 40.34
C ALA A 67 3.99 62.52 40.82
N ALA A 68 4.47 62.74 42.04
CA ALA A 68 5.52 61.95 42.68
C ALA A 68 5.02 60.54 43.04
N ARG A 69 3.83 60.41 43.64
CA ARG A 69 3.17 59.10 43.89
C ARG A 69 2.96 58.33 42.59
N LEU A 70 2.43 58.98 41.55
CA LEU A 70 2.15 58.38 40.24
C LEU A 70 3.44 58.01 39.48
N ARG A 71 4.58 58.68 39.77
CA ARG A 71 5.91 58.23 39.31
C ARG A 71 6.40 57.02 40.10
N ALA A 72 6.33 57.04 41.43
CA ALA A 72 6.73 55.92 42.28
C ALA A 72 5.92 54.65 41.97
N GLU A 73 4.61 54.76 41.77
CA GLU A 73 3.72 53.68 41.35
C GLU A 73 4.11 53.12 39.97
N ARG A 74 4.46 53.99 39.00
CA ARG A 74 4.96 53.57 37.69
C ARG A 74 6.33 52.90 37.76
N GLU A 75 7.16 53.25 38.74
CA GLU A 75 8.46 52.61 38.98
C GLU A 75 8.31 51.28 39.72
N GLN A 76 7.43 51.18 40.71
CA GLN A 76 7.02 49.90 41.33
C GLN A 76 6.46 48.95 40.26
N LYS A 77 5.48 49.38 39.46
CA LYS A 77 4.92 48.57 38.34
C LYS A 77 5.92 48.24 37.24
N ARG A 78 7.04 48.97 37.12
CA ARG A 78 8.18 48.61 36.25
C ARG A 78 9.11 47.59 36.91
N MET A 79 9.32 47.68 38.22
CA MET A 79 10.13 46.73 38.98
C MET A 79 9.42 45.38 39.14
N GLU A 80 8.13 45.38 39.48
CA GLU A 80 7.25 44.20 39.48
C GLU A 80 7.29 43.47 38.13
N LYS A 81 7.09 44.19 37.02
CA LYS A 81 7.16 43.60 35.67
C LYS A 81 8.54 43.06 35.31
N LYS A 82 9.63 43.65 35.81
CA LYS A 82 10.98 43.09 35.67
C LYS A 82 11.14 41.81 36.50
N LEU A 83 10.57 41.78 37.71
CA LEU A 83 10.64 40.65 38.63
C LEU A 83 9.81 39.46 38.10
N GLU A 84 8.58 39.70 37.65
CA GLU A 84 7.76 38.75 36.89
C GLU A 84 8.50 38.22 35.66
N HIS A 85 9.13 39.09 34.87
CA HIS A 85 9.84 38.66 33.66
C HIS A 85 11.09 37.82 34.00
N LYS A 86 11.76 38.11 35.13
CA LYS A 86 12.88 37.31 35.63
C LYS A 86 12.39 35.94 36.11
N GLN A 87 11.35 35.89 36.94
CA GLN A 87 10.69 34.65 37.38
C GLN A 87 10.23 33.81 36.20
N LYS A 88 9.49 34.39 35.24
CA LYS A 88 9.04 33.70 34.01
C LYS A 88 10.19 33.26 33.11
N SER A 89 11.36 33.90 33.18
CA SER A 89 12.57 33.42 32.50
C SER A 89 13.26 32.27 33.25
N GLU A 90 13.21 32.27 34.58
CA GLU A 90 13.77 31.22 35.44
C GLU A 90 12.90 29.95 35.42
N GLU A 91 11.57 30.09 35.46
CA GLU A 91 10.59 29.02 35.20
C GLU A 91 10.81 28.39 33.82
N ARG A 92 10.99 29.20 32.77
CA ARG A 92 11.29 28.71 31.42
C ARG A 92 12.63 28.00 31.34
N ALA A 93 13.63 28.44 32.11
CA ALA A 93 14.93 27.78 32.18
C ALA A 93 14.87 26.46 32.95
N ALA A 94 14.07 26.38 34.02
CA ALA A 94 13.78 25.15 34.76
C ALA A 94 13.03 24.15 33.86
N ALA A 95 11.87 24.52 33.31
CA ALA A 95 11.10 23.66 32.41
C ALA A 95 11.88 23.20 31.17
N MET A 96 12.86 23.98 30.69
CA MET A 96 13.78 23.55 29.63
C MET A 96 14.86 22.56 30.09
N LYS A 97 15.28 22.58 31.35
CA LYS A 97 16.15 21.55 31.96
C LYS A 97 15.35 20.27 32.23
N ASP A 98 14.18 20.38 32.85
CA ASP A 98 13.32 19.24 33.18
C ASP A 98 12.97 18.47 31.91
N ARG A 99 12.58 19.20 30.85
CA ARG A 99 12.31 18.62 29.52
C ARG A 99 13.55 18.12 28.77
N GLN A 100 14.76 18.53 29.15
CA GLN A 100 16.00 17.89 28.67
C GLN A 100 16.31 16.60 29.44
N GLN A 101 15.99 16.57 30.74
CA GLN A 101 16.17 15.40 31.59
C GLN A 101 15.17 14.29 31.23
N GLU A 102 13.88 14.62 31.11
CA GLU A 102 12.82 13.73 30.58
C GLU A 102 13.20 13.12 29.22
N ARG A 103 13.85 13.91 28.35
CA ARG A 103 14.36 13.46 27.04
C ARG A 103 15.64 12.62 27.12
N ARG A 104 16.40 12.68 28.21
CA ARG A 104 17.54 11.80 28.48
C ARG A 104 17.04 10.47 29.03
N GLU A 105 16.14 10.50 30.00
CA GLU A 105 15.49 9.32 30.60
C GLU A 105 14.76 8.51 29.52
N LYS A 106 13.86 9.12 28.73
CA LYS A 106 13.18 8.46 27.60
C LYS A 106 14.11 7.99 26.47
N ARG A 107 15.36 8.46 26.41
CA ARG A 107 16.39 7.93 25.49
C ARG A 107 17.16 6.75 26.09
N LEU A 108 17.29 6.67 27.42
CA LEU A 108 17.87 5.54 28.13
C LEU A 108 16.90 4.36 28.15
N GLU A 109 15.65 4.58 28.58
CA GLU A 109 14.55 3.59 28.54
C GLU A 109 14.45 2.94 27.15
N ARG A 110 14.37 3.76 26.10
CA ARG A 110 14.29 3.28 24.72
C ARG A 110 15.56 2.53 24.27
N ARG A 111 16.73 2.85 24.82
CA ARG A 111 17.99 2.13 24.50
C ARG A 111 18.05 0.77 25.20
N GLU A 112 17.43 0.62 26.36
CA GLU A 112 17.31 -0.66 27.07
C GLU A 112 16.23 -1.54 26.43
N GLN A 113 15.05 -0.98 26.14
CA GLN A 113 13.99 -1.67 25.39
C GLN A 113 14.48 -2.21 24.03
N LEU A 114 15.37 -1.49 23.33
CA LEU A 114 15.93 -1.94 22.06
C LEU A 114 16.96 -3.07 22.19
N LYS A 115 17.60 -3.27 23.36
CA LYS A 115 18.55 -4.38 23.57
C LYS A 115 17.84 -5.75 23.62
N ASN A 116 16.64 -5.80 24.19
CA ASN A 116 15.94 -7.06 24.50
C ASN A 116 14.83 -7.45 23.50
N LYS A 117 14.71 -6.77 22.36
CA LYS A 117 13.70 -7.04 21.31
C LYS A 117 14.27 -7.72 20.06
N SER A 118 13.54 -8.70 19.53
CA SER A 118 13.88 -9.42 18.29
C SER A 118 13.74 -8.56 17.03
N ALA A 119 14.24 -9.06 15.88
CA ALA A 119 14.18 -8.34 14.61
C ALA A 119 12.74 -8.03 14.15
N GLN A 120 11.82 -8.98 14.30
CA GLN A 120 10.40 -8.83 13.94
C GLN A 120 9.71 -7.75 14.79
N GLN A 121 9.89 -7.80 16.12
CA GLN A 121 9.34 -6.78 17.03
C GLN A 121 9.86 -5.36 16.71
N ARG A 122 11.11 -5.24 16.23
CA ARG A 122 11.68 -3.97 15.76
C ARG A 122 11.08 -3.50 14.43
N ALA A 123 10.51 -4.38 13.61
CA ALA A 123 9.77 -4.02 12.40
C ALA A 123 8.34 -3.56 12.74
N GLU A 124 7.67 -4.23 13.68
CA GLU A 124 6.35 -3.80 14.17
C GLU A 124 6.40 -2.46 14.91
N ASP A 125 7.39 -2.26 15.80
CA ASP A 125 7.64 -0.96 16.45
C ASP A 125 7.82 0.16 15.40
N LYS A 126 8.48 -0.12 14.26
CA LYS A 126 8.63 0.83 13.14
C LYS A 126 7.28 1.08 12.43
N LYS A 127 6.47 0.04 12.19
CA LYS A 127 5.13 0.13 11.57
C LYS A 127 4.18 0.97 12.43
N GLN A 128 4.09 0.66 13.72
CA GLN A 128 3.36 1.42 14.74
C GLN A 128 3.84 2.88 14.81
N ALA A 129 5.15 3.12 14.89
CA ALA A 129 5.70 4.49 14.89
C ALA A 129 5.46 5.26 13.57
N ARG A 130 5.25 4.58 12.44
CA ARG A 130 4.87 5.21 11.16
C ARG A 130 3.40 5.61 11.16
N LEU A 131 2.51 4.77 11.70
CA LEU A 131 1.08 5.05 11.87
C LEU A 131 0.85 6.22 12.84
N ALA A 132 1.41 6.17 14.05
CA ALA A 132 1.28 7.24 15.05
C ALA A 132 1.84 8.59 14.54
N ARG A 133 2.84 8.59 13.65
CA ARG A 133 3.32 9.79 12.96
C ARG A 133 2.33 10.33 11.93
N ALA A 134 1.65 9.45 11.18
CA ALA A 134 0.60 9.85 10.23
C ALA A 134 -0.61 10.45 10.95
N GLU A 135 -1.05 9.84 12.06
CA GLU A 135 -2.12 10.36 12.91
C GLU A 135 -1.75 11.71 13.54
N ALA A 136 -0.55 11.83 14.12
CA ALA A 136 -0.07 13.12 14.65
C ALA A 136 0.04 14.19 13.55
N ALA A 137 0.32 13.82 12.31
CA ALA A 137 0.28 14.74 11.16
C ALA A 137 -1.16 15.12 10.76
N LYS A 138 -2.11 14.18 10.80
CA LYS A 138 -3.55 14.43 10.57
C LYS A 138 -4.13 15.37 11.63
N ALA A 139 -3.98 15.03 12.91
CA ALA A 139 -4.41 15.87 14.04
C ALA A 139 -3.77 17.28 13.99
N LYS A 140 -2.50 17.40 13.55
CA LYS A 140 -1.85 18.70 13.35
C LYS A 140 -2.38 19.48 12.14
N ARG A 141 -2.86 18.81 11.08
CA ARG A 141 -3.58 19.45 9.96
C ARG A 141 -4.94 19.95 10.41
N GLU A 142 -5.70 19.14 11.14
CA GLU A 142 -7.03 19.47 11.68
C GLU A 142 -6.97 20.61 12.71
N ALA A 143 -6.04 20.56 13.68
CA ALA A 143 -5.81 21.67 14.61
C ALA A 143 -5.42 22.97 13.90
N ARG A 144 -4.65 22.90 12.80
CA ARG A 144 -4.31 24.06 11.96
C ARG A 144 -5.52 24.58 11.16
N LEU A 145 -6.45 23.70 10.77
CA LEU A 145 -7.71 24.07 10.12
C LEU A 145 -8.65 24.76 11.11
N ASN A 146 -8.85 24.18 12.30
CA ASN A 146 -9.70 24.73 13.34
C ASN A 146 -9.14 26.08 13.86
N ALA A 147 -7.82 26.23 13.97
CA ALA A 147 -7.19 27.53 14.26
C ALA A 147 -7.43 28.58 13.16
N LYS A 148 -7.48 28.18 11.88
CA LYS A 148 -7.90 29.09 10.79
C LYS A 148 -9.38 29.47 10.92
N ILE A 149 -10.26 28.53 11.24
CA ILE A 149 -11.71 28.77 11.42
C ILE A 149 -11.95 29.74 12.58
N ALA A 150 -11.40 29.45 13.76
CA ALA A 150 -11.51 30.31 14.95
C ALA A 150 -10.94 31.72 14.70
N LYS A 151 -9.84 31.86 13.96
CA LYS A 151 -9.35 33.17 13.53
C LYS A 151 -10.32 33.87 12.57
N ARG A 152 -10.91 33.15 11.61
CA ARG A 152 -11.90 33.70 10.66
C ARG A 152 -13.14 34.22 11.39
N GLU A 153 -13.62 33.49 12.40
CA GLU A 153 -14.70 33.95 13.28
C GLU A 153 -14.32 35.18 14.10
N HIS A 154 -13.13 35.21 14.70
CA HIS A 154 -12.63 36.36 15.45
C HIS A 154 -12.55 37.61 14.55
N ASP A 155 -11.98 37.46 13.35
CA ASP A 155 -11.87 38.55 12.36
C ASP A 155 -13.26 39.00 11.86
N LEU A 156 -14.27 38.12 11.85
CA LEU A 156 -15.67 38.46 11.56
C LEU A 156 -16.35 39.19 12.74
N LYS A 157 -16.13 38.76 13.99
CA LYS A 157 -16.62 39.41 15.22
C LYS A 157 -16.08 40.85 15.32
N VAL A 158 -14.77 41.05 15.13
CA VAL A 158 -14.14 42.38 15.07
C VAL A 158 -14.67 43.24 13.91
N LYS A 159 -15.00 42.65 12.75
CA LYS A 159 -15.66 43.37 11.65
C LYS A 159 -17.11 43.75 11.97
N ALA A 160 -17.83 42.95 12.76
CA ALA A 160 -19.19 43.27 13.20
C ALA A 160 -19.20 44.45 14.20
N GLU A 161 -18.26 44.50 15.14
CA GLU A 161 -18.09 45.64 16.06
C GLU A 161 -17.73 46.93 15.31
N LYS A 162 -16.80 46.86 14.34
CA LYS A 162 -16.46 48.00 13.47
C LYS A 162 -17.62 48.45 12.57
N ARG A 163 -18.60 47.57 12.29
CA ARG A 163 -19.87 47.94 11.63
C ARG A 163 -20.86 48.61 12.58
N LYS A 164 -20.93 48.21 13.86
CA LYS A 164 -21.72 48.93 14.89
C LYS A 164 -21.24 50.38 15.06
N GLN A 165 -19.92 50.61 15.12
CA GLN A 165 -19.33 51.95 15.25
C GLN A 165 -19.52 52.88 14.04
N LYS A 166 -20.02 52.39 12.90
CA LYS A 166 -20.23 53.19 11.69
C LYS A 166 -21.68 53.64 11.45
N LYS A 167 -22.58 53.42 12.41
CA LYS A 167 -24.04 53.54 12.21
C LYS A 167 -24.66 54.90 12.61
N ASP A 168 -23.88 55.99 12.61
CA ASP A 168 -24.34 57.35 12.95
C ASP A 168 -24.26 58.34 11.77
N ARG A 169 -24.80 57.94 10.60
CA ARG A 169 -25.29 58.86 9.54
C ARG A 169 -26.58 58.26 8.95
N ALA A 170 -27.62 59.06 8.81
CA ALA A 170 -29.02 58.58 8.66
C ALA A 170 -29.46 58.30 7.20
N PRO A 171 -30.45 57.41 6.98
CA PRO A 171 -30.98 57.05 5.65
C PRO A 171 -32.33 57.71 5.31
N GLY A 172 -32.71 57.66 4.01
CA GLY A 172 -34.03 58.08 3.48
C GLY A 172 -34.96 56.90 3.12
N PHE A 173 -36.25 57.19 2.92
CA PHE A 173 -37.35 56.21 3.07
C PHE A 173 -37.62 55.29 1.86
N GLY A 174 -37.19 55.65 0.64
CA GLY A 174 -37.70 55.03 -0.60
C GLY A 174 -37.28 53.57 -0.89
N GLY A 175 -36.13 53.12 -0.39
CA GLY A 175 -35.56 51.82 -0.76
C GLY A 175 -36.22 50.59 -0.10
N TRP A 176 -37.08 50.79 0.90
CA TRP A 176 -37.56 49.70 1.76
C TRP A 176 -38.73 48.90 1.15
N LEU A 177 -39.74 49.58 0.60
CA LEU A 177 -40.99 48.93 0.18
C LEU A 177 -40.81 47.94 -0.98
N ALA A 178 -40.05 48.33 -2.02
CA ALA A 178 -39.77 47.47 -3.16
C ALA A 178 -38.95 46.22 -2.77
N ALA A 179 -38.00 46.38 -1.84
CA ALA A 179 -37.19 45.27 -1.33
C ALA A 179 -38.04 44.22 -0.58
N VAL A 180 -39.03 44.66 0.21
CA VAL A 180 -39.93 43.75 0.95
C VAL A 180 -40.80 42.94 0.00
N ILE A 181 -41.41 43.56 -1.02
CA ILE A 181 -42.34 42.88 -1.94
C ILE A 181 -41.60 41.85 -2.82
N ALA A 182 -40.45 42.23 -3.41
CA ALA A 182 -39.66 41.32 -4.24
C ALA A 182 -39.11 40.13 -3.45
N LEU A 183 -38.69 40.35 -2.18
CA LEU A 183 -38.21 39.30 -1.29
C LEU A 183 -39.37 38.36 -0.85
N GLY A 184 -40.57 38.90 -0.63
CA GLY A 184 -41.77 38.10 -0.33
C GLY A 184 -42.11 37.10 -1.45
N VAL A 185 -42.24 37.57 -2.70
CA VAL A 185 -42.60 36.69 -3.83
C VAL A 185 -41.51 35.64 -4.10
N SER A 186 -40.23 36.03 -4.07
CA SER A 186 -39.12 35.11 -4.32
C SER A 186 -38.92 34.07 -3.22
N THR A 187 -39.11 34.44 -1.95
CA THR A 187 -39.06 33.46 -0.84
C THR A 187 -40.23 32.49 -0.85
N LEU A 188 -41.43 32.93 -1.26
CA LEU A 188 -42.59 32.04 -1.37
C LEU A 188 -42.43 31.04 -2.53
N ALA A 189 -41.93 31.49 -3.69
CA ALA A 189 -41.63 30.61 -4.82
C ALA A 189 -40.48 29.62 -4.54
N LEU A 190 -39.40 30.06 -3.87
CA LEU A 190 -38.35 29.16 -3.40
C LEU A 190 -38.88 28.18 -2.34
N GLY A 191 -39.77 28.66 -1.45
CA GLY A 191 -40.41 27.84 -0.42
C GLY A 191 -41.21 26.69 -1.02
N THR A 192 -42.10 26.96 -1.98
CA THR A 192 -42.91 25.91 -2.63
C THR A 192 -42.06 24.98 -3.48
N MET A 193 -41.07 25.48 -4.21
CA MET A 193 -40.19 24.64 -5.02
C MET A 193 -39.33 23.70 -4.15
N LEU A 194 -38.87 24.18 -2.99
CA LEU A 194 -38.14 23.36 -2.01
C LEU A 194 -39.04 22.36 -1.29
N THR A 195 -40.29 22.71 -0.92
CA THR A 195 -41.19 21.76 -0.25
C THR A 195 -41.70 20.68 -1.19
N PHE A 196 -42.08 21.01 -2.44
CA PHE A 196 -42.43 19.98 -3.44
C PHE A 196 -41.23 19.10 -3.76
N GLY A 197 -40.03 19.69 -3.93
CA GLY A 197 -38.79 18.92 -4.12
C GLY A 197 -38.51 17.97 -2.95
N TRP A 198 -38.63 18.44 -1.71
CA TRP A 198 -38.38 17.63 -0.51
C TRP A 198 -39.44 16.53 -0.29
N ILE A 199 -40.72 16.81 -0.57
CA ILE A 199 -41.79 15.81 -0.45
C ILE A 199 -41.62 14.71 -1.52
N ASN A 200 -41.37 15.07 -2.78
CA ASN A 200 -41.07 14.08 -3.83
C ASN A 200 -39.78 13.30 -3.51
N MET A 201 -38.72 13.96 -3.04
CA MET A 201 -37.49 13.27 -2.65
C MET A 201 -37.70 12.28 -1.50
N ASN A 202 -38.57 12.59 -0.52
CA ASN A 202 -38.84 11.69 0.59
C ASN A 202 -39.74 10.51 0.20
N GLY A 203 -40.77 10.74 -0.64
CA GLY A 203 -41.59 9.67 -1.20
C GLY A 203 -40.76 8.72 -2.05
N MET A 204 -40.04 9.26 -3.04
CA MET A 204 -39.16 8.49 -3.93
C MET A 204 -38.05 7.74 -3.16
N GLN A 205 -37.53 8.28 -2.05
CA GLN A 205 -36.58 7.55 -1.18
C GLN A 205 -37.24 6.40 -0.40
N ALA A 206 -38.52 6.50 -0.05
CA ALA A 206 -39.26 5.42 0.61
C ALA A 206 -39.63 4.32 -0.40
N ASP A 207 -40.14 4.70 -1.58
CA ASP A 207 -40.48 3.76 -2.65
C ASP A 207 -39.23 2.98 -3.10
N MET A 208 -38.11 3.66 -3.36
CA MET A 208 -36.83 3.02 -3.70
C MET A 208 -36.28 2.12 -2.58
N ALA A 209 -36.55 2.43 -1.31
CA ALA A 209 -36.11 1.60 -0.18
C ALA A 209 -36.97 0.33 -0.04
N SER A 210 -38.29 0.44 -0.28
CA SER A 210 -39.21 -0.70 -0.37
C SER A 210 -38.82 -1.66 -1.49
N ASP A 211 -38.60 -1.17 -2.71
CA ASP A 211 -38.23 -2.00 -3.87
C ASP A 211 -36.87 -2.67 -3.70
N THR A 212 -35.90 -1.96 -3.11
CA THR A 212 -34.59 -2.55 -2.75
C THR A 212 -34.73 -3.63 -1.68
N THR A 213 -35.53 -3.37 -0.65
CA THR A 213 -35.78 -4.31 0.44
C THR A 213 -36.45 -5.58 -0.08
N HIS A 214 -37.41 -5.45 -1.01
CA HIS A 214 -38.02 -6.60 -1.68
C HIS A 214 -37.00 -7.41 -2.48
N SER A 215 -36.15 -6.73 -3.29
CA SER A 215 -35.09 -7.37 -4.08
C SER A 215 -34.05 -8.10 -3.22
N LEU A 216 -33.78 -7.62 -2.00
CA LEU A 216 -32.92 -8.33 -1.03
C LEU A 216 -33.57 -9.59 -0.46
N TYR A 217 -34.88 -9.58 -0.17
CA TYR A 217 -35.59 -10.78 0.27
C TYR A 217 -35.73 -11.81 -0.86
N GLU A 218 -35.94 -11.36 -2.10
CA GLU A 218 -35.89 -12.19 -3.31
C GLU A 218 -34.51 -12.87 -3.43
N LEU A 219 -33.43 -12.10 -3.40
CA LEU A 219 -32.06 -12.63 -3.44
C LEU A 219 -31.77 -13.61 -2.29
N ASN A 220 -32.12 -13.29 -1.04
CA ASN A 220 -31.86 -14.19 0.10
C ASN A 220 -32.54 -15.55 -0.05
N ALA A 221 -33.78 -15.59 -0.56
CA ALA A 221 -34.50 -16.83 -0.84
C ALA A 221 -33.87 -17.65 -1.98
N ILE A 222 -33.35 -16.98 -3.02
CA ILE A 222 -32.64 -17.63 -4.13
C ILE A 222 -31.31 -18.23 -3.64
N ILE A 223 -30.54 -17.49 -2.83
CA ILE A 223 -29.28 -17.98 -2.22
C ILE A 223 -29.56 -19.19 -1.28
N ASP A 224 -30.70 -19.22 -0.58
CA ASP A 224 -31.17 -20.38 0.19
C ASP A 224 -31.45 -21.61 -0.70
N ASN A 225 -32.05 -21.42 -1.87
CA ASN A 225 -32.28 -22.49 -2.84
C ASN A 225 -30.96 -23.00 -3.45
N LEU A 226 -30.01 -22.10 -3.76
CA LEU A 226 -28.66 -22.45 -4.22
C LEU A 226 -27.90 -23.29 -3.18
N ASP A 227 -27.92 -22.92 -1.89
CA ASP A 227 -27.34 -23.70 -0.79
C ASP A 227 -27.96 -25.11 -0.75
N SER A 228 -29.28 -25.19 -0.85
CA SER A 228 -30.02 -26.46 -0.91
C SER A 228 -29.61 -27.32 -2.12
N ASN A 229 -29.42 -26.72 -3.29
CA ASN A 229 -29.14 -27.46 -4.52
C ASN A 229 -27.66 -27.86 -4.64
N LEU A 230 -26.73 -27.00 -4.25
CA LEU A 230 -25.30 -27.32 -4.13
C LEU A 230 -25.06 -28.43 -3.11
N ALA A 231 -25.76 -28.41 -1.95
CA ALA A 231 -25.70 -29.51 -0.98
C ALA A 231 -26.14 -30.86 -1.59
N LYS A 232 -27.15 -30.87 -2.47
CA LYS A 232 -27.58 -32.07 -3.21
C LYS A 232 -26.55 -32.46 -4.28
N ALA A 233 -25.95 -31.49 -4.99
CA ALA A 233 -24.97 -31.73 -6.04
C ALA A 233 -23.77 -32.53 -5.52
N ARG A 234 -23.22 -32.13 -4.35
CA ARG A 234 -22.09 -32.78 -3.65
C ARG A 234 -22.30 -34.28 -3.41
N VAL A 235 -23.51 -34.69 -3.03
CA VAL A 235 -23.83 -36.08 -2.64
C VAL A 235 -24.53 -36.89 -3.73
N SER A 236 -25.09 -36.24 -4.76
CA SER A 236 -25.80 -36.89 -5.85
C SER A 236 -24.87 -37.72 -6.74
N SER A 237 -25.34 -38.90 -7.15
CA SER A 237 -24.61 -39.85 -8.01
C SER A 237 -25.42 -40.37 -9.20
N SER A 238 -26.75 -40.26 -9.17
CA SER A 238 -27.59 -40.58 -10.33
C SER A 238 -27.49 -39.48 -11.40
N ALA A 239 -27.51 -39.85 -12.68
CA ALA A 239 -27.48 -38.87 -13.76
C ALA A 239 -28.73 -37.98 -13.75
N GLY A 240 -29.93 -38.57 -13.61
CA GLY A 240 -31.20 -37.82 -13.62
C GLY A 240 -31.33 -36.80 -12.48
N ASP A 241 -30.87 -37.15 -11.28
CA ASP A 241 -30.84 -36.20 -10.16
C ASP A 241 -29.83 -35.08 -10.42
N ARG A 242 -28.62 -35.42 -10.87
CA ARG A 242 -27.59 -34.42 -11.21
C ARG A 242 -28.05 -33.47 -12.31
N THR A 243 -28.63 -33.98 -13.40
CA THR A 243 -29.21 -33.17 -14.48
C THR A 243 -30.20 -32.15 -13.91
N ARG A 244 -31.17 -32.59 -13.11
CA ARG A 244 -32.12 -31.65 -12.48
C ARG A 244 -31.42 -30.67 -11.54
N ILE A 245 -30.56 -31.15 -10.63
CA ILE A 245 -29.87 -30.31 -9.63
C ILE A 245 -29.02 -29.21 -10.29
N PHE A 246 -28.27 -29.53 -11.35
CA PHE A 246 -27.46 -28.52 -12.06
C PHE A 246 -28.31 -27.57 -12.90
N THR A 247 -29.45 -28.02 -13.47
CA THR A 247 -30.44 -27.11 -14.06
C THR A 247 -31.01 -26.16 -13.00
N ASP A 248 -31.38 -26.66 -11.83
CA ASP A 248 -31.93 -25.86 -10.73
C ASP A 248 -30.88 -24.84 -10.22
N ILE A 249 -29.60 -25.22 -10.09
CA ILE A 249 -28.52 -24.28 -9.73
C ILE A 249 -28.37 -23.19 -10.79
N ALA A 250 -28.30 -23.54 -12.07
CA ALA A 250 -28.11 -22.56 -13.14
C ALA A 250 -29.27 -21.55 -13.22
N ILE A 251 -30.53 -22.00 -13.09
CA ILE A 251 -31.70 -21.11 -13.10
C ILE A 251 -31.70 -20.18 -11.88
N GLU A 252 -31.42 -20.71 -10.69
CA GLU A 252 -31.36 -19.89 -9.47
C GLU A 252 -30.16 -18.92 -9.50
N SER A 253 -29.05 -19.25 -10.18
CA SER A 253 -27.94 -18.30 -10.40
C SER A 253 -28.35 -17.12 -11.28
N GLU A 254 -29.04 -17.36 -12.40
CA GLU A 254 -29.56 -16.29 -13.29
C GLU A 254 -30.57 -15.38 -12.55
N LEU A 255 -31.44 -15.98 -11.71
CA LEU A 255 -32.37 -15.23 -10.87
C LEU A 255 -31.63 -14.40 -9.79
N ALA A 256 -30.57 -14.94 -9.18
CA ALA A 256 -29.74 -14.21 -8.24
C ALA A 256 -29.01 -13.03 -8.90
N GLU A 257 -28.45 -13.19 -10.11
CA GLU A 257 -27.86 -12.08 -10.85
C GLU A 257 -28.88 -10.97 -11.09
N SER A 258 -30.05 -11.31 -11.64
CA SER A 258 -31.11 -10.32 -11.91
C SER A 258 -31.65 -9.64 -10.65
N ALA A 259 -31.62 -10.31 -9.49
CA ALA A 259 -31.94 -9.70 -8.20
C ALA A 259 -30.81 -8.77 -7.70
N ILE A 260 -29.53 -9.12 -7.92
CA ILE A 260 -28.36 -8.30 -7.58
C ILE A 260 -28.31 -7.01 -8.41
N GLU A 261 -28.62 -7.06 -9.70
CA GLU A 261 -28.66 -5.88 -10.58
C GLU A 261 -29.63 -4.78 -10.09
N ARG A 262 -30.71 -5.16 -9.41
CA ARG A 262 -31.74 -4.24 -8.88
C ARG A 262 -31.28 -3.53 -7.60
N LEU A 263 -30.15 -3.92 -7.01
CA LEU A 263 -29.68 -3.37 -5.73
C LEU A 263 -28.85 -2.08 -5.91
N PRO A 264 -29.10 -1.02 -5.12
CA PRO A 264 -28.30 0.21 -5.10
C PRO A 264 -27.01 0.04 -4.26
N VAL A 265 -26.12 -0.83 -4.73
CA VAL A 265 -24.89 -1.26 -4.03
C VAL A 265 -23.61 -0.50 -4.44
N ALA A 266 -22.60 -0.54 -3.57
CA ALA A 266 -21.26 -0.04 -3.88
C ALA A 266 -20.50 -1.00 -4.81
N GLY A 267 -19.98 -0.48 -5.92
CA GLY A 267 -19.56 -1.24 -7.11
C GLY A 267 -18.31 -2.12 -7.02
N GLU A 268 -17.85 -2.51 -5.83
CA GLU A 268 -16.89 -3.62 -5.66
C GLU A 268 -17.57 -4.85 -5.03
N LEU A 269 -18.51 -4.65 -4.10
CA LEU A 269 -19.35 -5.73 -3.57
C LEU A 269 -20.22 -6.34 -4.68
N THR A 270 -20.92 -5.52 -5.46
CA THR A 270 -21.76 -5.99 -6.59
C THR A 270 -20.95 -6.83 -7.55
N ARG A 271 -19.77 -6.34 -7.94
CA ARG A 271 -18.88 -7.02 -8.88
C ARG A 271 -18.45 -8.39 -8.35
N SER A 272 -18.14 -8.48 -7.06
CA SER A 272 -17.80 -9.76 -6.40
C SER A 272 -19.01 -10.71 -6.39
N MET A 273 -20.17 -10.24 -5.93
CA MET A 273 -21.39 -11.06 -5.83
C MET A 273 -21.86 -11.57 -7.20
N THR A 274 -21.96 -10.70 -8.20
CA THR A 274 -22.27 -11.07 -9.59
C THR A 274 -21.21 -12.03 -10.14
N ALA A 275 -19.91 -11.72 -10.05
CA ALA A 275 -18.87 -12.62 -10.57
C ALA A 275 -18.95 -14.04 -9.97
N PHE A 276 -19.23 -14.17 -8.68
CA PHE A 276 -19.43 -15.47 -8.04
C PHE A 276 -20.70 -16.19 -8.50
N ILE A 277 -21.83 -15.49 -8.56
CA ILE A 277 -23.12 -16.06 -8.95
C ILE A 277 -23.13 -16.49 -10.43
N ASN A 278 -22.61 -15.65 -11.32
CA ASN A 278 -22.46 -15.98 -12.74
C ASN A 278 -21.52 -17.18 -12.90
N LYS A 279 -20.40 -17.19 -12.15
CA LYS A 279 -19.47 -18.33 -12.16
C LYS A 279 -20.11 -19.62 -11.66
N MET A 280 -21.04 -19.53 -10.72
CA MET A 280 -21.83 -20.67 -10.24
C MET A 280 -22.78 -21.19 -11.32
N GLY A 281 -23.49 -20.31 -12.01
CA GLY A 281 -24.35 -20.65 -13.15
C GLY A 281 -23.57 -21.31 -14.28
N GLU A 282 -22.47 -20.70 -14.73
CA GLU A 282 -21.54 -21.27 -15.72
C GLU A 282 -21.09 -22.69 -15.35
N SER A 283 -20.65 -22.86 -14.10
CA SER A 283 -20.06 -24.12 -13.63
C SER A 283 -21.12 -25.21 -13.51
N ALA A 284 -22.34 -24.86 -13.07
CA ALA A 284 -23.48 -25.77 -13.10
C ALA A 284 -23.89 -26.16 -14.52
N GLN A 285 -23.93 -25.22 -15.47
CA GLN A 285 -24.18 -25.53 -16.90
C GLN A 285 -23.11 -26.48 -17.47
N GLY A 286 -21.84 -26.27 -17.17
CA GLY A 286 -20.75 -27.17 -17.61
C GLY A 286 -20.86 -28.58 -17.02
N MET A 287 -21.29 -28.71 -15.77
CA MET A 287 -21.51 -29.99 -15.09
C MET A 287 -22.81 -30.69 -15.58
N LEU A 288 -23.83 -29.90 -15.92
CA LEU A 288 -25.07 -30.37 -16.53
C LEU A 288 -24.82 -31.05 -17.87
N VAL A 289 -24.03 -30.41 -18.75
CA VAL A 289 -23.63 -30.97 -20.05
C VAL A 289 -22.85 -32.27 -19.87
N ALA A 290 -21.80 -32.26 -19.02
CA ALA A 290 -21.00 -33.47 -18.76
C ALA A 290 -21.85 -34.67 -18.28
N VAL A 291 -22.86 -34.43 -17.45
CA VAL A 291 -23.79 -35.48 -16.98
C VAL A 291 -24.80 -35.88 -18.06
N ALA A 292 -25.28 -34.95 -18.88
CA ALA A 292 -26.21 -35.23 -19.98
C ALA A 292 -25.57 -36.13 -21.06
N ASP A 293 -24.27 -35.95 -21.32
CA ASP A 293 -23.46 -36.80 -22.20
C ASP A 293 -23.15 -38.19 -21.59
N GLY A 294 -23.65 -38.47 -20.38
CA GLY A 294 -23.46 -39.73 -19.67
C GLY A 294 -22.11 -39.88 -18.95
N ASN A 295 -21.29 -38.83 -18.91
CA ASN A 295 -20.01 -38.84 -18.22
C ASN A 295 -20.17 -38.64 -16.70
N ASN A 296 -19.17 -39.08 -15.95
CA ASN A 296 -19.01 -38.66 -14.57
C ASN A 296 -18.28 -37.32 -14.51
N LEU A 297 -18.69 -36.47 -13.58
CA LEU A 297 -18.00 -35.21 -13.26
C LEU A 297 -16.51 -35.47 -13.02
N SER A 298 -15.64 -34.57 -13.48
CA SER A 298 -14.18 -34.64 -13.23
C SER A 298 -13.84 -34.42 -11.74
N SER A 299 -12.56 -34.45 -11.36
CA SER A 299 -12.15 -34.11 -9.98
C SER A 299 -12.32 -32.61 -9.75
N SER A 300 -11.72 -31.78 -10.61
CA SER A 300 -11.88 -30.32 -10.62
C SER A 300 -13.35 -29.86 -10.63
N GLN A 301 -14.23 -30.51 -11.40
CA GLN A 301 -15.67 -30.20 -11.34
C GLN A 301 -16.28 -30.46 -9.96
N LYS A 302 -15.95 -31.58 -9.30
CA LYS A 302 -16.47 -31.88 -7.95
C LYS A 302 -15.96 -30.90 -6.90
N ALA A 303 -14.69 -30.52 -6.97
CA ALA A 303 -14.10 -29.53 -6.06
C ALA A 303 -14.67 -28.12 -6.30
N GLY A 304 -14.98 -27.77 -7.56
CA GLY A 304 -15.77 -26.59 -7.90
C GLY A 304 -17.14 -26.57 -7.20
N ILE A 305 -17.86 -27.70 -7.11
CA ILE A 305 -19.12 -27.78 -6.36
C ILE A 305 -18.89 -27.52 -4.87
N GLU A 306 -17.84 -28.10 -4.29
CA GLU A 306 -17.49 -27.92 -2.88
C GLU A 306 -17.24 -26.44 -2.56
N TYR A 307 -16.48 -25.74 -3.42
CA TYR A 307 -16.24 -24.31 -3.29
C TYR A 307 -17.50 -23.45 -3.43
N MET A 308 -18.28 -23.69 -4.49
CA MET A 308 -19.53 -22.96 -4.72
C MET A 308 -20.48 -23.13 -3.53
N TYR A 309 -20.48 -24.31 -2.89
CA TYR A 309 -21.22 -24.55 -1.66
C TYR A 309 -20.70 -23.69 -0.47
N GLU A 310 -19.40 -23.66 -0.23
CA GLU A 310 -18.82 -22.88 0.89
C GLU A 310 -18.99 -21.37 0.73
N CYS A 311 -18.75 -20.81 -0.46
CA CYS A 311 -18.94 -19.38 -0.70
C CYS A 311 -20.42 -18.99 -0.75
N ASN A 312 -21.32 -19.84 -1.25
CA ASN A 312 -22.76 -19.57 -1.20
C ASN A 312 -23.27 -19.59 0.25
N ARG A 313 -22.73 -20.47 1.11
CA ARG A 313 -23.01 -20.46 2.56
C ARG A 313 -22.61 -19.15 3.23
N GLN A 314 -21.48 -18.56 2.86
CA GLN A 314 -21.02 -17.29 3.45
C GLN A 314 -21.85 -16.10 2.94
N LEU A 315 -22.22 -16.11 1.65
CA LEU A 315 -23.18 -15.16 1.08
C LEU A 315 -24.55 -15.25 1.79
N LYS A 316 -25.03 -16.47 2.03
CA LYS A 316 -26.25 -16.77 2.79
C LYS A 316 -26.20 -16.22 4.22
N GLU A 317 -25.10 -16.44 4.95
CA GLU A 317 -24.92 -15.91 6.31
C GLU A 317 -24.90 -14.37 6.33
N PHE A 318 -24.27 -13.74 5.33
CA PHE A 318 -24.27 -12.29 5.15
C PHE A 318 -25.67 -11.71 4.86
N LEU A 319 -26.41 -12.27 3.89
CA LEU A 319 -27.73 -11.79 3.51
C LEU A 319 -28.79 -12.01 4.61
N ASN A 320 -28.69 -13.12 5.35
CA ASN A 320 -29.55 -13.36 6.52
C ASN A 320 -29.24 -12.39 7.67
N GLY A 321 -27.98 -11.96 7.85
CA GLY A 321 -27.62 -10.89 8.78
C GLY A 321 -28.23 -9.53 8.39
N LEU A 322 -28.19 -9.17 7.10
CA LEU A 322 -28.82 -7.94 6.59
C LEU A 322 -30.34 -7.93 6.76
N THR A 323 -31.00 -9.05 6.48
CA THR A 323 -32.48 -9.16 6.51
C THR A 323 -33.05 -9.41 7.90
N GLY A 324 -32.34 -10.12 8.77
CA GLY A 324 -32.81 -10.47 10.12
C GLY A 324 -32.60 -9.40 11.20
N GLU A 325 -31.51 -8.62 11.13
CA GLU A 325 -31.12 -7.72 12.23
C GLU A 325 -31.26 -6.22 11.94
N MET A 326 -31.39 -5.81 10.67
CA MET A 326 -31.27 -4.40 10.27
C MET A 326 -32.62 -3.74 9.97
N LYS A 327 -32.69 -2.43 10.19
CA LYS A 327 -33.78 -1.60 9.66
C LYS A 327 -33.45 -1.22 8.22
N GLU A 328 -34.48 -1.12 7.38
CA GLU A 328 -34.44 -0.65 5.98
C GLU A 328 -33.39 0.45 5.69
N LYS A 329 -33.38 1.53 6.48
CA LYS A 329 -32.39 2.62 6.33
C LYS A 329 -30.93 2.18 6.53
N ASP A 330 -30.68 1.29 7.48
CA ASP A 330 -29.35 0.81 7.83
C ASP A 330 -28.90 -0.31 6.87
N MET A 331 -29.86 -1.11 6.36
CA MET A 331 -29.70 -2.05 5.25
C MET A 331 -29.27 -1.32 3.95
N MET A 332 -29.97 -0.24 3.58
CA MET A 332 -29.59 0.64 2.46
C MET A 332 -28.20 1.29 2.66
N ALA A 333 -27.82 1.60 3.91
CA ALA A 333 -26.49 2.10 4.20
C ALA A 333 -25.41 1.01 4.06
N ALA A 334 -25.70 -0.23 4.47
CA ALA A 334 -24.83 -1.37 4.27
C ALA A 334 -24.57 -1.61 2.78
N LEU A 335 -25.62 -1.72 1.94
CA LEU A 335 -25.49 -1.87 0.48
C LEU A 335 -24.60 -0.78 -0.14
N ALA A 336 -24.78 0.48 0.30
CA ALA A 336 -23.96 1.61 -0.12
C ALA A 336 -22.54 1.67 0.51
N GLY A 337 -21.99 0.52 0.92
CA GLY A 337 -20.60 0.34 1.38
C GLY A 337 -20.30 0.85 2.79
N LYS A 338 -21.30 0.95 3.68
CA LYS A 338 -21.14 1.60 5.00
C LYS A 338 -21.63 0.71 6.15
N GLY A 339 -20.76 -0.19 6.60
CA GLY A 339 -21.02 -0.99 7.80
C GLY A 339 -19.75 -1.66 8.34
N ALA A 340 -19.82 -2.16 9.58
CA ALA A 340 -18.76 -3.02 10.14
C ALA A 340 -18.88 -4.47 9.63
N MET A 341 -20.12 -4.97 9.52
CA MET A 341 -20.47 -6.30 8.99
C MET A 341 -20.14 -6.45 7.48
N PHE A 342 -19.86 -5.34 6.79
CA PHE A 342 -19.56 -5.30 5.35
C PHE A 342 -18.14 -5.82 5.00
N LYS A 343 -17.21 -5.80 5.96
CA LYS A 343 -15.82 -6.25 5.78
C LYS A 343 -15.70 -7.78 5.85
N GLY A 344 -16.39 -8.45 4.95
CA GLY A 344 -16.52 -9.91 4.94
C GLY A 344 -17.01 -10.52 3.62
N PHE A 345 -17.02 -9.78 2.51
CA PHE A 345 -17.33 -10.35 1.18
C PHE A 345 -16.41 -9.86 0.05
N GLU A 346 -15.90 -8.62 0.14
CA GLU A 346 -14.91 -8.00 -0.79
C GLU A 346 -13.57 -8.77 -0.94
N GLY A 347 -13.41 -9.91 -0.27
CA GLY A 347 -12.26 -10.81 -0.37
C GLY A 347 -12.62 -12.29 -0.13
N TYR A 348 -13.89 -12.67 -0.33
CA TYR A 348 -14.37 -14.07 -0.29
C TYR A 348 -14.88 -14.56 -1.65
N VAL A 349 -14.82 -13.71 -2.66
CA VAL A 349 -14.80 -14.12 -4.07
C VAL A 349 -13.36 -13.98 -4.54
N ASP A 350 -12.56 -14.96 -4.17
CA ASP A 350 -11.40 -15.29 -4.98
C ASP A 350 -11.94 -15.93 -6.27
N PRO A 351 -11.56 -15.48 -7.48
CA PRO A 351 -11.93 -16.16 -8.71
C PRO A 351 -11.45 -17.62 -8.75
N ALA A 352 -10.42 -17.98 -7.97
CA ALA A 352 -9.55 -19.12 -8.23
C ALA A 352 -9.86 -20.42 -7.48
N VAL A 353 -11.12 -20.88 -7.42
CA VAL A 353 -11.43 -22.23 -6.91
C VAL A 353 -12.57 -22.92 -7.70
N GLU A 354 -12.41 -24.16 -8.15
CA GLU A 354 -11.18 -24.65 -8.77
C GLU A 354 -11.17 -24.17 -10.21
N THR A 355 -10.71 -22.93 -10.41
CA THR A 355 -10.01 -22.67 -11.67
C THR A 355 -8.74 -23.52 -11.65
N PRO A 356 -8.24 -23.95 -12.82
CA PRO A 356 -6.83 -24.25 -12.94
C PRO A 356 -6.00 -23.10 -12.40
N LYS A 357 -4.82 -23.40 -11.85
CA LYS A 357 -3.89 -22.37 -11.38
C LYS A 357 -3.54 -21.42 -12.53
N GLU A 358 -3.89 -20.15 -12.38
CA GLU A 358 -3.66 -19.13 -13.40
C GLU A 358 -2.16 -18.80 -13.47
N ILE A 359 -1.55 -19.07 -14.63
CA ILE A 359 -0.11 -18.88 -14.87
C ILE A 359 0.15 -17.77 -15.90
N TYR A 360 0.95 -16.80 -15.48
CA TYR A 360 1.51 -15.74 -16.33
C TYR A 360 2.87 -16.14 -16.91
N ASP A 361 3.63 -16.94 -16.16
CA ASP A 361 5.05 -17.27 -16.40
C ASP A 361 5.27 -18.80 -16.52
N GLY A 362 4.24 -19.53 -16.95
CA GLY A 362 4.29 -20.97 -17.15
C GLY A 362 4.10 -21.83 -15.89
N PRO A 363 3.96 -23.16 -16.05
CA PRO A 363 3.71 -24.08 -14.94
C PRO A 363 4.88 -24.11 -13.94
N PHE A 364 4.56 -24.13 -12.65
CA PHE A 364 5.51 -24.23 -11.53
C PHE A 364 6.58 -23.12 -11.41
N ALA A 365 6.50 -22.03 -12.19
CA ALA A 365 7.54 -20.99 -12.23
C ALA A 365 7.69 -20.13 -10.96
N GLU A 366 6.84 -20.31 -9.95
CA GLU A 366 6.98 -19.75 -8.59
C GLU A 366 7.47 -20.79 -7.55
N ASN A 367 7.51 -22.08 -7.88
CA ASN A 367 7.77 -23.17 -6.94
C ASN A 367 9.27 -23.40 -6.68
N THR A 368 9.92 -22.43 -6.03
CA THR A 368 11.20 -22.66 -5.35
C THR A 368 10.95 -23.41 -4.03
N GLU A 369 10.57 -24.69 -4.10
CA GLU A 369 10.49 -25.56 -2.92
C GLU A 369 11.86 -25.66 -2.25
N LYS A 370 11.90 -25.60 -0.91
CA LYS A 370 13.14 -25.36 -0.16
C LYS A 370 13.95 -26.64 0.07
N VAL A 371 14.85 -26.93 -0.87
CA VAL A 371 15.86 -27.98 -0.75
C VAL A 371 17.26 -27.37 -0.57
N SER A 372 18.19 -28.13 0.02
CA SER A 372 19.63 -27.81 0.08
C SER A 372 20.25 -27.77 -1.32
N ALA A 373 21.22 -26.88 -1.55
CA ALA A 373 21.81 -26.58 -2.85
C ALA A 373 22.59 -27.75 -3.50
N LYS A 374 21.87 -28.69 -4.13
CA LYS A 374 22.42 -29.97 -4.63
C LYS A 374 23.45 -29.81 -5.75
N ASP A 375 23.21 -28.90 -6.69
CA ASP A 375 24.05 -28.69 -7.89
C ASP A 375 25.49 -28.28 -7.57
N ILE A 376 25.71 -27.68 -6.39
CA ILE A 376 27.01 -27.17 -5.96
C ILE A 376 27.50 -27.74 -4.63
N ASP A 377 26.83 -28.75 -4.07
CA ASP A 377 27.28 -29.40 -2.84
C ASP A 377 28.61 -30.13 -3.07
N GLY A 378 29.56 -29.95 -2.16
CA GLY A 378 30.93 -30.46 -2.28
C GLY A 378 31.81 -29.86 -3.39
N LEU A 379 31.34 -28.89 -4.18
CA LEU A 379 32.18 -28.21 -5.19
C LEU A 379 33.15 -27.21 -4.57
N GLU A 380 34.31 -27.00 -5.21
CA GLU A 380 35.32 -26.05 -4.75
C GLU A 380 34.83 -24.59 -4.82
N GLU A 381 35.26 -23.75 -3.86
CA GLU A 381 35.00 -22.31 -3.91
C GLU A 381 35.92 -21.60 -4.93
N ILE A 382 35.32 -20.85 -5.85
CA ILE A 382 36.04 -19.99 -6.79
C ILE A 382 36.45 -18.65 -6.15
N THR A 383 37.41 -17.97 -6.78
CA THR A 383 37.84 -16.62 -6.37
C THR A 383 37.05 -15.51 -7.08
N GLN A 384 37.13 -14.29 -6.56
CA GLN A 384 36.53 -13.10 -7.19
C GLN A 384 37.02 -12.90 -8.64
N GLY A 385 38.33 -13.03 -8.87
CA GLY A 385 38.90 -12.96 -10.23
C GLY A 385 38.41 -14.09 -11.14
N ARG A 386 38.18 -15.30 -10.61
CA ARG A 386 37.60 -16.39 -11.41
C ARG A 386 36.13 -16.15 -11.76
N ALA A 387 35.37 -15.46 -10.91
CA ALA A 387 34.01 -15.01 -11.24
C ALA A 387 34.02 -13.93 -12.33
N GLU A 388 34.98 -13.00 -12.30
CA GLU A 388 35.20 -12.02 -13.36
C GLU A 388 35.58 -12.70 -14.70
N GLU A 389 36.49 -13.67 -14.68
CA GLU A 389 36.85 -14.48 -15.86
C GLU A 389 35.66 -15.23 -16.46
N LEU A 390 34.81 -15.83 -15.63
CA LEU A 390 33.61 -16.55 -16.08
C LEU A 390 32.59 -15.61 -16.72
N CYS A 391 32.35 -14.45 -16.13
CA CYS A 391 31.53 -13.40 -16.75
C CYS A 391 32.09 -12.95 -18.11
N MET A 392 33.41 -12.73 -18.23
CA MET A 392 34.02 -12.40 -19.53
C MET A 392 33.90 -13.53 -20.59
N GLN A 393 33.65 -14.78 -20.17
CA GLN A 393 33.41 -15.92 -21.08
C GLN A 393 31.93 -16.03 -21.48
N TRP A 394 30.99 -15.79 -20.57
CA TRP A 394 29.54 -15.88 -20.86
C TRP A 394 29.01 -14.67 -21.64
N PHE A 395 29.62 -13.50 -21.46
CA PHE A 395 29.26 -12.25 -22.12
C PHE A 395 30.22 -11.88 -23.26
N ASP A 396 30.89 -12.88 -23.87
CA ASP A 396 31.60 -12.66 -25.13
C ASP A 396 30.61 -12.20 -26.23
N GLY A 397 31.06 -11.27 -27.08
CA GLY A 397 30.20 -10.59 -28.06
C GLY A 397 29.28 -9.49 -27.52
N TYR A 398 29.10 -9.33 -26.21
CA TYR A 398 28.24 -8.29 -25.62
C TYR A 398 28.87 -6.88 -25.58
N GLY A 399 30.12 -6.71 -26.03
CA GLY A 399 30.83 -5.44 -26.01
C GLY A 399 31.28 -4.96 -24.63
N VAL A 400 31.37 -5.88 -23.65
CA VAL A 400 31.87 -5.61 -22.30
C VAL A 400 33.35 -5.23 -22.32
N GLN A 401 33.72 -4.15 -21.64
CA GLN A 401 35.09 -3.60 -21.56
C GLN A 401 35.67 -3.64 -20.14
N GLU A 402 34.85 -3.38 -19.11
CA GLU A 402 35.22 -3.60 -17.70
C GLU A 402 34.32 -4.68 -17.09
N THR A 403 34.92 -5.66 -16.40
CA THR A 403 34.24 -6.66 -15.57
C THR A 403 34.83 -6.59 -14.16
N LYS A 404 33.99 -6.58 -13.13
CA LYS A 404 34.41 -6.28 -11.76
C LYS A 404 33.52 -6.91 -10.70
N CYS A 405 34.10 -7.69 -9.80
CA CYS A 405 33.46 -8.15 -8.58
C CYS A 405 33.29 -6.98 -7.59
N THR A 406 32.05 -6.72 -7.21
CA THR A 406 31.64 -5.61 -6.32
C THR A 406 31.48 -6.03 -4.86
N GLY A 407 31.44 -7.35 -4.58
CA GLY A 407 31.39 -7.92 -3.24
C GLY A 407 30.71 -9.30 -3.21
N GLU A 408 30.69 -9.92 -2.02
CA GLU A 408 29.91 -11.14 -1.75
C GLU A 408 28.51 -10.79 -1.23
N ALA A 409 27.53 -11.62 -1.59
CA ALA A 409 26.15 -11.55 -1.12
C ALA A 409 25.60 -12.95 -0.82
N VAL A 410 24.38 -13.03 -0.29
CA VAL A 410 23.68 -14.29 -0.02
C VAL A 410 22.34 -14.30 -0.77
N ALA A 411 22.10 -15.36 -1.54
CA ALA A 411 20.85 -15.62 -2.26
C ALA A 411 20.21 -16.90 -1.69
N GLU A 412 19.16 -16.75 -0.88
CA GLU A 412 18.60 -17.79 0.01
C GLU A 412 19.68 -18.49 0.87
N GLN A 413 20.24 -19.61 0.40
CA GLN A 413 21.28 -20.40 1.07
C GLN A 413 22.65 -20.33 0.36
N LEU A 414 22.71 -19.73 -0.83
CA LEU A 414 23.92 -19.62 -1.66
C LEU A 414 24.75 -18.40 -1.24
N THR A 415 26.07 -18.56 -1.09
CA THR A 415 26.99 -17.42 -1.15
C THR A 415 27.33 -17.14 -2.61
N VAL A 416 27.22 -15.88 -3.04
CA VAL A 416 27.43 -15.46 -4.44
C VAL A 416 28.36 -14.25 -4.52
N PHE A 417 29.12 -14.14 -5.62
CA PHE A 417 29.83 -12.92 -5.99
C PHE A 417 28.95 -12.04 -6.88
N ASN A 418 28.82 -10.76 -6.52
CA ASN A 418 28.11 -9.76 -7.32
C ASN A 418 29.08 -9.15 -8.35
N VAL A 419 28.98 -9.53 -9.62
CA VAL A 419 29.81 -9.00 -10.71
C VAL A 419 29.06 -7.91 -11.47
N ARG A 420 29.71 -6.77 -11.68
CA ARG A 420 29.28 -5.72 -12.59
C ARG A 420 30.08 -5.81 -13.89
N MET A 421 29.41 -5.62 -15.01
CA MET A 421 30.03 -5.50 -16.33
C MET A 421 29.56 -4.20 -17.00
N THR A 422 30.46 -3.54 -17.73
CA THR A 422 30.16 -2.26 -18.41
C THR A 422 30.69 -2.26 -19.84
N THR A 423 29.88 -1.80 -20.80
CA THR A 423 30.24 -1.67 -22.23
C THR A 423 30.93 -0.35 -22.56
N GLU A 424 31.46 -0.21 -23.77
CA GLU A 424 32.02 1.07 -24.27
C GLU A 424 30.97 2.20 -24.31
N ASP A 425 29.72 1.89 -24.64
CA ASP A 425 28.58 2.82 -24.63
C ASP A 425 28.13 3.21 -23.20
N GLY A 426 28.64 2.52 -22.17
CA GLY A 426 28.27 2.74 -20.77
C GLY A 426 27.05 1.95 -20.29
N ASP A 427 26.62 0.93 -21.03
CA ASP A 427 25.56 0.01 -20.58
C ASP A 427 26.07 -0.82 -19.39
N GLU A 428 25.26 -1.02 -18.35
CA GLU A 428 25.60 -1.88 -17.22
C GLU A 428 24.80 -3.18 -17.20
N TYR A 429 25.51 -4.29 -16.98
CA TYR A 429 24.94 -5.59 -16.62
C TYR A 429 25.34 -5.95 -15.18
N PHE A 430 24.45 -6.62 -14.46
CA PHE A 430 24.69 -7.12 -13.11
C PHE A 430 24.48 -8.63 -13.08
N ALA A 431 25.46 -9.39 -12.57
CA ALA A 431 25.41 -10.84 -12.46
C ALA A 431 25.72 -11.33 -11.04
N GLN A 432 25.18 -12.49 -10.68
CA GLN A 432 25.49 -13.22 -9.46
C GLN A 432 26.05 -14.60 -9.80
N VAL A 433 27.27 -14.86 -9.33
CA VAL A 433 28.00 -16.11 -9.58
C VAL A 433 28.12 -16.90 -8.29
N SER A 434 27.76 -18.19 -8.27
CA SER A 434 27.85 -19.01 -7.06
C SER A 434 29.30 -19.18 -6.62
N LYS A 435 29.56 -19.04 -5.31
CA LYS A 435 30.91 -19.13 -4.78
C LYS A 435 31.46 -20.55 -4.89
N ALA A 436 30.69 -21.56 -4.47
CA ALA A 436 30.98 -22.96 -4.82
C ALA A 436 30.59 -23.21 -6.29
N GLY A 437 31.46 -23.87 -7.04
CA GLY A 437 31.20 -24.32 -8.41
C GLY A 437 31.19 -23.26 -9.53
N GLY A 438 31.00 -21.97 -9.22
CA GLY A 438 31.05 -20.90 -10.22
C GLY A 438 29.90 -20.86 -11.23
N LYS A 439 28.68 -21.24 -10.85
CA LYS A 439 27.48 -21.20 -11.71
C LYS A 439 26.92 -19.77 -11.83
N LEU A 440 26.38 -19.41 -12.99
CA LEU A 440 25.66 -18.15 -13.22
C LEU A 440 24.25 -18.24 -12.62
N VAL A 441 24.07 -17.77 -11.38
CA VAL A 441 22.80 -17.89 -10.63
C VAL A 441 21.73 -16.92 -11.15
N MET A 442 22.14 -15.70 -11.49
CA MET A 442 21.28 -14.66 -12.05
C MET A 442 22.10 -13.65 -12.85
N PHE A 443 21.52 -13.04 -13.87
CA PHE A 443 21.93 -11.71 -14.33
C PHE A 443 20.75 -10.88 -14.85
N ASP A 444 20.95 -9.57 -14.95
CA ASP A 444 20.02 -8.63 -15.59
C ASP A 444 20.77 -7.49 -16.30
N SER A 445 20.09 -6.81 -17.22
CA SER A 445 20.61 -5.72 -18.05
C SER A 445 19.72 -4.49 -17.94
N TYR A 446 20.31 -3.34 -17.58
CA TYR A 446 19.54 -2.10 -17.39
C TYR A 446 19.28 -1.32 -18.69
N LYS A 447 19.41 -1.98 -19.86
CA LYS A 447 19.16 -1.40 -21.18
C LYS A 447 17.86 -1.95 -21.75
N ASP A 448 16.92 -1.03 -21.96
CA ASP A 448 15.62 -1.30 -22.59
C ASP A 448 15.76 -1.92 -24.01
N CYS A 449 14.66 -2.43 -24.53
CA CYS A 449 14.50 -2.90 -25.91
C CYS A 449 13.28 -2.18 -26.50
N SER A 450 13.34 -1.74 -27.76
CA SER A 450 12.36 -0.84 -28.38
C SER A 450 11.84 -1.31 -29.75
N GLU A 451 12.46 -2.32 -30.36
CA GLU A 451 12.08 -2.87 -31.67
C GLU A 451 11.87 -4.39 -31.62
N HIS A 452 11.12 -4.92 -32.59
CA HIS A 452 10.87 -6.36 -32.80
C HIS A 452 11.63 -6.84 -34.05
N ASN A 453 12.94 -7.07 -33.91
CA ASN A 453 13.83 -7.47 -35.01
C ASN A 453 14.06 -9.00 -35.06
N PHE A 454 13.82 -9.70 -33.95
CA PHE A 454 13.91 -11.16 -33.83
C PHE A 454 12.56 -11.72 -33.36
N SER A 455 12.15 -12.87 -33.90
CA SER A 455 10.95 -13.60 -33.47
C SER A 455 11.20 -14.44 -32.21
N ALA A 456 10.14 -14.79 -31.48
CA ALA A 456 10.08 -15.87 -30.50
C ALA A 456 10.97 -17.10 -30.80
N GLU A 457 10.87 -17.69 -32.00
CA GLU A 457 11.67 -18.86 -32.40
C GLU A 457 13.19 -18.58 -32.49
N ASN A 458 13.56 -17.39 -32.95
CA ASN A 458 14.96 -16.94 -32.90
C ASN A 458 15.40 -16.70 -31.45
N CYS A 459 14.54 -16.10 -30.62
CA CYS A 459 14.81 -15.86 -29.21
C CYS A 459 15.03 -17.15 -28.42
N LYS A 460 14.22 -18.20 -28.66
CA LYS A 460 14.49 -19.55 -28.17
C LYS A 460 15.88 -20.04 -28.54
N THR A 461 16.24 -19.92 -29.82
CA THR A 461 17.56 -20.36 -30.32
C THR A 461 18.71 -19.58 -29.66
N ILE A 462 18.54 -18.27 -29.43
CA ILE A 462 19.50 -17.41 -28.72
C ILE A 462 19.65 -17.85 -27.26
N ALA A 463 18.52 -18.01 -26.54
CA ALA A 463 18.50 -18.44 -25.15
C ALA A 463 19.13 -19.83 -24.94
N GLN A 464 18.78 -20.82 -25.78
CA GLN A 464 19.34 -22.17 -25.74
C GLN A 464 20.86 -22.18 -25.92
N ASN A 465 21.39 -21.36 -26.83
CA ASN A 465 22.83 -21.23 -27.04
C ASN A 465 23.53 -20.54 -25.85
N PHE A 466 22.94 -19.48 -25.29
CA PHE A 466 23.48 -18.82 -24.11
C PHE A 466 23.51 -19.74 -22.88
N LEU A 467 22.42 -20.47 -22.62
CA LEU A 467 22.35 -21.46 -21.52
C LEU A 467 23.49 -22.49 -21.63
N LYS A 468 23.74 -23.00 -22.84
CA LYS A 468 24.85 -23.91 -23.09
C LYS A 468 26.21 -23.28 -22.81
N THR A 469 26.45 -22.04 -23.25
CA THR A 469 27.68 -21.28 -22.93
C THR A 469 27.83 -21.03 -21.42
N ALA A 470 26.71 -20.84 -20.70
CA ALA A 470 26.66 -20.68 -19.26
C ALA A 470 26.88 -22.00 -18.47
N GLY A 471 26.98 -23.15 -19.15
CA GLY A 471 27.18 -24.47 -18.53
C GLY A 471 25.88 -25.19 -18.12
N TYR A 472 24.73 -24.77 -18.67
CA TYR A 472 23.43 -25.41 -18.48
C TYR A 472 23.09 -26.28 -19.70
N ASP A 473 23.57 -27.53 -19.67
CA ASP A 473 23.31 -28.54 -20.70
C ASP A 473 21.95 -29.24 -20.53
N ARG A 474 21.43 -29.81 -21.62
CA ARG A 474 20.15 -30.55 -21.68
C ARG A 474 18.93 -29.74 -21.19
N MET A 475 18.97 -28.41 -21.31
CA MET A 475 17.81 -27.56 -21.07
C MET A 475 16.82 -27.62 -22.24
N ILE A 476 15.52 -27.71 -21.95
CA ILE A 476 14.44 -27.66 -22.94
C ILE A 476 13.42 -26.56 -22.60
N CYS A 477 12.93 -25.86 -23.63
CA CYS A 477 11.92 -24.81 -23.47
C CYS A 477 10.55 -25.42 -23.11
N VAL A 478 9.93 -24.93 -22.04
CA VAL A 478 8.57 -25.33 -21.59
C VAL A 478 7.60 -24.15 -21.47
N TRP A 479 8.10 -22.92 -21.49
CA TRP A 479 7.28 -21.70 -21.55
C TRP A 479 7.89 -20.65 -22.48
N GLU A 480 7.02 -19.82 -23.06
CA GLU A 480 7.35 -18.70 -23.93
C GLU A 480 6.27 -17.62 -23.80
N SER A 481 6.70 -16.37 -23.70
CA SER A 481 5.84 -15.18 -23.73
C SER A 481 6.57 -14.01 -24.39
N GLU A 482 5.93 -13.32 -25.32
CA GLU A 482 6.43 -12.05 -25.87
C GLU A 482 5.81 -10.89 -25.05
N SER A 483 6.66 -10.18 -24.29
CA SER A 483 6.25 -9.15 -23.32
C SER A 483 6.67 -7.76 -23.81
N GLY A 484 5.97 -7.26 -24.83
CA GLY A 484 6.45 -6.14 -25.62
C GLY A 484 7.65 -6.59 -26.46
N THR A 485 8.75 -5.86 -26.39
CA THR A 485 9.98 -6.03 -27.20
C THR A 485 11.01 -6.98 -26.55
N THR A 486 10.54 -7.86 -25.66
CA THR A 486 11.37 -8.87 -24.99
C THR A 486 10.62 -10.19 -24.89
N CYS A 487 11.29 -11.26 -25.29
CA CYS A 487 10.79 -12.62 -25.21
C CYS A 487 11.28 -13.27 -23.91
N ASP A 488 10.34 -13.56 -23.01
CA ASP A 488 10.56 -14.25 -21.73
C ASP A 488 10.31 -15.76 -21.92
N LEU A 489 11.29 -16.59 -21.55
CA LEU A 489 11.36 -18.01 -21.87
C LEU A 489 11.77 -18.82 -20.64
N ASN A 490 11.01 -19.87 -20.30
CA ASN A 490 11.39 -20.76 -19.20
C ASN A 490 11.82 -22.12 -19.72
N TYR A 491 13.02 -22.49 -19.30
CA TYR A 491 13.70 -23.74 -19.60
C TYR A 491 13.73 -24.62 -18.37
N VAL A 492 13.66 -25.93 -18.57
CA VAL A 492 13.85 -26.93 -17.52
C VAL A 492 14.85 -27.98 -17.99
N TYR A 493 15.55 -28.61 -17.06
CA TYR A 493 16.42 -29.75 -17.35
C TYR A 493 15.64 -30.92 -17.94
N GLU A 494 16.18 -31.57 -18.97
CA GLU A 494 15.67 -32.82 -19.53
C GLU A 494 16.49 -34.02 -19.05
N GLN A 495 15.80 -35.04 -18.54
CA GLN A 495 16.40 -36.34 -18.28
C GLN A 495 15.51 -37.46 -18.77
N ASN A 496 16.04 -38.37 -19.59
CA ASN A 496 15.33 -39.54 -20.14
C ASN A 496 14.01 -39.19 -20.88
N GLY A 497 13.91 -37.99 -21.47
CA GLY A 497 12.69 -37.49 -22.11
C GLY A 497 11.63 -36.94 -21.15
N ALA A 498 11.97 -36.76 -19.87
CA ALA A 498 11.14 -36.09 -18.87
C ALA A 498 11.64 -34.66 -18.59
N ALA A 499 10.70 -33.70 -18.56
CA ALA A 499 10.93 -32.30 -18.23
C ALA A 499 10.94 -32.09 -16.70
N VAL A 500 12.07 -31.63 -16.14
CA VAL A 500 12.29 -31.57 -14.68
C VAL A 500 12.00 -30.18 -14.14
N TYR A 501 10.75 -29.90 -13.79
CA TYR A 501 10.27 -28.58 -13.37
C TYR A 501 10.96 -27.97 -12.13
N PRO A 502 11.43 -28.73 -11.12
CA PRO A 502 12.24 -28.17 -10.03
C PRO A 502 13.58 -27.56 -10.49
N ASP A 503 14.09 -28.00 -11.64
CA ASP A 503 15.37 -27.58 -12.24
C ASP A 503 15.14 -26.51 -13.31
N MET A 504 14.37 -25.47 -12.97
CA MET A 504 14.00 -24.40 -13.90
C MET A 504 15.07 -23.30 -13.98
N ILE A 505 15.24 -22.76 -15.18
CA ILE A 505 15.95 -21.52 -15.48
C ILE A 505 15.06 -20.61 -16.34
N LYS A 506 14.86 -19.38 -15.90
CA LYS A 506 14.18 -18.33 -16.66
C LYS A 506 15.18 -17.54 -17.48
N VAL A 507 14.81 -17.13 -18.69
CA VAL A 507 15.69 -16.43 -19.64
C VAL A 507 14.92 -15.35 -20.39
N LYS A 508 15.43 -14.12 -20.41
CA LYS A 508 14.87 -12.99 -21.14
C LYS A 508 15.73 -12.61 -22.33
N VAL A 509 15.14 -12.45 -23.51
CA VAL A 509 15.84 -12.10 -24.75
C VAL A 509 15.32 -10.77 -25.30
N CYS A 510 16.24 -9.91 -25.72
CA CYS A 510 15.91 -8.62 -26.35
C CYS A 510 15.58 -8.82 -27.83
N GLU A 511 14.34 -8.57 -28.24
CA GLU A 511 13.90 -8.75 -29.63
C GLU A 511 14.49 -7.70 -30.59
N GLU A 512 14.99 -6.58 -30.07
CA GLU A 512 15.71 -5.57 -30.88
C GLU A 512 17.13 -6.04 -31.24
N ARG A 513 17.84 -6.63 -30.25
CA ARG A 513 19.29 -6.84 -30.26
C ARG A 513 19.70 -8.30 -30.48
N GLY A 514 18.79 -9.27 -30.31
CA GLY A 514 19.08 -10.69 -30.47
C GLY A 514 20.03 -11.27 -29.41
N ILE A 515 20.03 -10.71 -28.20
CA ILE A 515 20.87 -11.14 -27.08
C ILE A 515 20.03 -11.42 -25.83
N VAL A 516 20.51 -12.33 -24.97
CA VAL A 516 19.90 -12.56 -23.65
C VAL A 516 20.19 -11.36 -22.75
N THR A 517 19.16 -10.71 -22.22
CA THR A 517 19.27 -9.54 -21.33
C THR A 517 19.08 -9.88 -19.86
N GLY A 518 18.51 -11.04 -19.52
CA GLY A 518 18.46 -11.52 -18.13
C GLY A 518 18.29 -13.03 -18.00
N LEU A 519 18.63 -13.57 -16.84
CA LEU A 519 18.49 -14.98 -16.49
C LEU A 519 18.26 -15.15 -14.98
N GLU A 520 17.44 -16.12 -14.59
CA GLU A 520 17.26 -16.58 -13.22
C GLU A 520 17.37 -18.11 -13.16
N ALA A 521 18.48 -18.63 -12.62
CA ALA A 521 18.78 -20.06 -12.48
C ALA A 521 18.79 -20.54 -11.02
N LEU A 522 18.29 -19.74 -10.08
CA LEU A 522 18.27 -20.10 -8.66
C LEU A 522 17.53 -21.43 -8.36
N PRO A 523 16.38 -21.77 -9.01
CA PRO A 523 15.74 -23.07 -8.81
C PRO A 523 16.63 -24.24 -9.26
N TYR A 524 17.25 -24.15 -10.45
CA TYR A 524 18.23 -25.14 -10.93
C TYR A 524 19.39 -25.32 -9.95
N VAL A 525 20.08 -24.24 -9.56
CA VAL A 525 21.26 -24.32 -8.67
C VAL A 525 20.91 -24.84 -7.27
N LEU A 526 19.65 -24.68 -6.82
CA LEU A 526 19.18 -25.28 -5.58
C LEU A 526 18.80 -26.76 -5.72
N ASN A 527 18.09 -27.14 -6.78
CA ASN A 527 17.44 -28.46 -6.87
C ASN A 527 18.19 -29.50 -7.71
N HIS A 528 19.03 -29.08 -8.65
CA HIS A 528 19.52 -29.96 -9.71
C HIS A 528 20.35 -31.13 -9.18
N THR A 529 19.99 -32.32 -9.67
CA THR A 529 20.64 -33.59 -9.37
C THR A 529 20.24 -34.61 -10.43
N GLU A 530 21.09 -35.61 -10.68
CA GLU A 530 20.69 -36.77 -11.47
C GLU A 530 19.63 -37.57 -10.69
N ARG A 531 18.48 -37.83 -11.33
CA ARG A 531 17.32 -38.46 -10.69
C ARG A 531 17.16 -39.91 -11.12
N ASN A 532 16.76 -40.79 -10.20
CA ASN A 532 16.38 -42.14 -10.57
C ASN A 532 14.92 -42.17 -11.08
N ILE A 533 14.73 -41.82 -12.35
CA ILE A 533 13.42 -41.80 -13.01
C ILE A 533 13.06 -43.21 -13.47
N ALA A 534 12.03 -43.80 -12.87
CA ALA A 534 11.49 -45.11 -13.24
C ALA A 534 10.69 -45.06 -14.56
N GLU A 535 10.51 -46.22 -15.20
CA GLU A 535 9.53 -46.35 -16.29
C GLU A 535 8.10 -46.24 -15.73
N PRO A 536 7.20 -45.45 -16.35
CA PRO A 536 5.84 -45.23 -15.86
C PRO A 536 4.96 -46.47 -16.06
N ALA A 537 4.12 -46.80 -15.07
CA ALA A 537 3.25 -47.97 -15.13
C ALA A 537 2.06 -47.82 -16.11
N LEU A 538 1.72 -46.58 -16.52
CA LEU A 538 0.86 -46.32 -17.66
C LEU A 538 1.67 -45.87 -18.89
N SER A 539 1.23 -46.25 -20.08
CA SER A 539 1.64 -45.55 -21.30
C SER A 539 0.92 -44.20 -21.44
N LYS A 540 1.53 -43.27 -22.17
CA LYS A 540 0.93 -41.97 -22.56
C LYS A 540 -0.53 -42.13 -23.03
N ALA A 541 -0.80 -43.08 -23.93
CA ALA A 541 -2.14 -43.31 -24.49
C ALA A 541 -3.16 -43.95 -23.51
N GLN A 542 -2.73 -44.40 -22.33
CA GLN A 542 -3.60 -44.78 -21.21
C GLN A 542 -3.86 -43.60 -20.27
N ALA A 543 -2.84 -42.76 -20.02
CA ALA A 543 -2.99 -41.51 -19.26
C ALA A 543 -3.89 -40.50 -20.00
N GLU A 544 -3.67 -40.30 -21.29
CA GLU A 544 -4.45 -39.41 -22.18
C GLU A 544 -5.96 -39.73 -22.15
N LYS A 545 -6.32 -41.02 -22.05
CA LYS A 545 -7.72 -41.47 -21.90
C LYS A 545 -8.36 -41.11 -20.56
N ARG A 546 -7.58 -40.71 -19.54
CA ARG A 546 -8.11 -40.22 -18.25
C ARG A 546 -8.63 -38.79 -18.33
N LEU A 547 -8.20 -38.01 -19.33
CA LEU A 547 -8.67 -36.63 -19.60
C LEU A 547 -10.14 -36.56 -20.04
N GLY A 548 -10.83 -37.71 -20.17
CA GLY A 548 -12.24 -37.78 -20.58
C GLY A 548 -12.51 -37.35 -22.03
N GLY A 549 -11.46 -37.04 -22.81
CA GLY A 549 -11.58 -36.49 -24.16
C GLY A 549 -12.00 -35.01 -24.22
N MET A 550 -12.00 -34.29 -23.08
CA MET A 550 -12.40 -32.87 -23.04
C MET A 550 -11.28 -31.92 -23.49
N LEU A 551 -10.00 -32.29 -23.29
CA LEU A 551 -8.84 -31.47 -23.67
C LEU A 551 -8.39 -31.78 -25.11
N GLU A 552 -8.45 -30.80 -26.01
CA GLU A 552 -7.80 -30.86 -27.31
C GLU A 552 -6.28 -30.77 -27.12
N THR A 553 -5.64 -31.94 -27.03
CA THR A 553 -4.21 -32.07 -26.69
C THR A 553 -3.33 -31.67 -27.89
N GLU A 554 -2.62 -30.56 -27.74
CA GLU A 554 -1.63 -30.06 -28.71
C GLU A 554 -0.30 -30.82 -28.57
N SER A 555 0.13 -31.07 -27.34
CA SER A 555 1.41 -31.72 -27.05
C SER A 555 1.38 -32.42 -25.68
N SER A 556 2.30 -33.36 -25.47
CA SER A 556 2.42 -34.07 -24.20
C SER A 556 3.77 -34.77 -24.06
N ARG A 557 4.32 -34.73 -22.85
CA ARG A 557 5.65 -35.23 -22.45
C ARG A 557 5.59 -35.92 -21.09
N LEU A 558 6.67 -36.58 -20.68
CA LEU A 558 6.87 -36.88 -19.26
C LEU A 558 7.39 -35.63 -18.55
N ALA A 559 7.05 -35.48 -17.28
CA ALA A 559 7.51 -34.39 -16.42
C ALA A 559 7.81 -34.91 -15.01
N ILE A 560 8.84 -34.36 -14.38
CA ILE A 560 9.03 -34.42 -12.93
C ILE A 560 8.52 -33.09 -12.38
N ILE A 561 7.48 -33.13 -11.54
CA ILE A 561 6.85 -31.94 -10.96
C ILE A 561 6.97 -31.91 -9.43
N PRO A 562 7.10 -30.71 -8.82
CA PRO A 562 7.00 -30.56 -7.37
C PRO A 562 5.53 -30.64 -6.93
N LYS A 563 5.23 -31.57 -6.03
CA LYS A 563 3.88 -31.82 -5.52
C LYS A 563 3.93 -32.23 -4.05
N ASP A 564 3.24 -31.47 -3.21
CA ASP A 564 3.06 -31.73 -1.77
C ASP A 564 4.38 -31.91 -0.99
N GLY A 565 5.44 -31.17 -1.36
CA GLY A 565 6.79 -31.30 -0.79
C GLY A 565 7.58 -32.53 -1.27
N SER A 566 7.19 -33.10 -2.42
CA SER A 566 7.81 -34.28 -3.04
C SER A 566 7.89 -34.14 -4.56
N GLU A 567 8.74 -34.92 -5.23
CA GLU A 567 8.75 -34.99 -6.69
C GLU A 567 7.85 -36.11 -7.20
N LYS A 568 7.10 -35.84 -8.28
CA LYS A 568 6.20 -36.80 -8.94
C LYS A 568 6.52 -36.94 -10.42
N LEU A 569 6.55 -38.18 -10.92
CA LEU A 569 6.55 -38.47 -12.35
C LEU A 569 5.12 -38.34 -12.87
N ALA A 570 4.93 -37.47 -13.85
CA ALA A 570 3.65 -37.17 -14.46
C ALA A 570 3.73 -37.25 -15.99
N TYR A 571 2.60 -37.52 -16.63
CA TYR A 571 2.36 -37.08 -18.00
C TYR A 571 1.79 -35.67 -17.98
N GLU A 572 2.53 -34.74 -18.60
CA GLU A 572 2.04 -33.42 -18.96
C GLU A 572 1.23 -33.51 -20.24
N PHE A 573 0.04 -32.92 -20.24
CA PHE A 573 -0.79 -32.69 -21.42
C PHE A 573 -1.06 -31.19 -21.56
N CYS A 574 -0.48 -30.60 -22.60
CA CYS A 574 -0.70 -29.21 -23.00
C CYS A 574 -1.73 -29.20 -24.13
N GLY A 575 -2.80 -28.42 -23.97
CA GLY A 575 -3.92 -28.41 -24.91
C GLY A 575 -4.92 -27.29 -24.65
N THR A 576 -6.01 -27.28 -25.39
CA THR A 576 -7.08 -26.28 -25.23
C THR A 576 -8.43 -26.90 -24.85
N TYR A 577 -9.25 -26.12 -24.15
CA TYR A 577 -10.63 -26.46 -23.81
C TYR A 577 -11.44 -25.16 -23.66
N GLY A 578 -12.59 -25.05 -24.32
CA GLY A 578 -13.42 -23.83 -24.25
C GLY A 578 -12.68 -22.53 -24.64
N GLY A 579 -11.71 -22.60 -25.55
CA GLY A 579 -10.92 -21.44 -26.02
C GLY A 579 -9.82 -20.95 -25.07
N ARG A 580 -9.59 -21.59 -23.92
CA ARG A 580 -8.44 -21.34 -23.03
C ARG A 580 -7.38 -22.44 -23.19
N LYS A 581 -6.12 -22.14 -22.87
CA LYS A 581 -5.00 -23.09 -22.91
C LYS A 581 -4.66 -23.62 -21.52
N TYR A 582 -4.53 -24.95 -21.40
CA TYR A 582 -4.34 -25.67 -20.14
C TYR A 582 -3.07 -26.53 -20.18
N TYR A 583 -2.49 -26.74 -19.00
CA TYR A 583 -1.51 -27.79 -18.74
C TYR A 583 -2.09 -28.72 -17.66
N VAL A 584 -2.43 -29.94 -18.04
CA VAL A 584 -2.93 -30.99 -17.14
C VAL A 584 -1.78 -31.95 -16.83
N TYR A 585 -1.52 -32.20 -15.55
CA TYR A 585 -0.52 -33.15 -15.10
C TYR A 585 -1.19 -34.37 -14.48
N LEU A 586 -1.00 -35.54 -15.08
CA LEU A 586 -1.53 -36.82 -14.59
C LEU A 586 -0.38 -37.68 -14.04
N ASP A 587 -0.53 -38.23 -12.84
CA ASP A 587 0.38 -39.21 -12.24
C ASP A 587 0.64 -40.36 -13.23
N ALA A 588 1.92 -40.64 -13.51
CA ALA A 588 2.28 -41.53 -14.61
C ALA A 588 2.07 -43.03 -14.29
N ASP A 589 1.84 -43.39 -13.03
CA ASP A 589 1.59 -44.77 -12.61
C ASP A 589 0.09 -45.07 -12.42
N THR A 590 -0.69 -44.10 -11.94
CA THR A 590 -2.13 -44.28 -11.68
C THR A 590 -3.05 -43.65 -12.73
N GLY A 591 -2.58 -42.57 -13.38
CA GLY A 591 -3.38 -41.70 -14.22
C GLY A 591 -4.32 -40.79 -13.42
N THR A 592 -3.99 -40.50 -12.16
CA THR A 592 -4.71 -39.55 -11.29
C THR A 592 -4.27 -38.13 -11.61
N GLU A 593 -5.22 -37.20 -11.68
CA GLU A 593 -4.94 -35.76 -11.82
C GLU A 593 -4.12 -35.25 -10.61
N LEU A 594 -2.94 -34.68 -10.88
CA LEU A 594 -2.05 -34.10 -9.87
C LEU A 594 -2.26 -32.58 -9.79
N ASP A 595 -2.19 -31.88 -10.92
CA ASP A 595 -2.39 -30.44 -11.02
C ASP A 595 -2.96 -30.05 -12.39
N VAL A 596 -3.70 -28.95 -12.44
CA VAL A 596 -4.16 -28.32 -13.67
C VAL A 596 -3.87 -26.82 -13.60
N PHE A 597 -3.28 -26.29 -14.67
CA PHE A 597 -2.96 -24.87 -14.85
C PHE A 597 -3.69 -24.32 -16.08
N THR A 598 -4.00 -23.02 -16.10
CA THR A 598 -4.53 -22.31 -17.28
C THR A 598 -3.69 -21.08 -17.55
N VAL A 599 -3.44 -20.81 -18.83
CA VAL A 599 -2.71 -19.61 -19.26
C VAL A 599 -3.59 -18.38 -19.06
N VAL A 600 -3.05 -17.35 -18.41
CA VAL A 600 -3.70 -16.04 -18.34
C VAL A 600 -3.49 -15.30 -19.66
N GLY A 601 -4.52 -14.62 -20.16
CA GLY A 601 -4.48 -13.94 -21.45
C GLY A 601 -4.91 -14.79 -22.64
N THR A 602 -4.94 -16.13 -22.55
CA THR A 602 -5.68 -16.95 -23.53
C THR A 602 -7.18 -16.84 -23.25
N GLN A 603 -7.79 -15.80 -23.81
CA GLN A 603 -9.23 -15.67 -24.00
C GLN A 603 -9.52 -15.60 -25.51
N LEU A 604 -10.78 -15.80 -25.90
CA LEU A 604 -11.21 -15.72 -27.29
C LEU A 604 -11.01 -14.30 -27.87
N MET A 605 -10.63 -14.24 -29.15
CA MET A 605 -10.86 -13.08 -30.02
C MET A 605 -12.30 -13.07 -30.54
#